data_AF-A0A287D037-F1
#
_entry.id   AF-A0A287D037-F1
#
_cell.length_a   1.000
_cell.length_b   1.000
_cell.length_c   1.000
_cell.angle_alpha   90.00
_cell.angle_beta   90.00
_cell.angle_gamma   90.00
#
_symmetry.space_group_name_H-M   'P 1'
#
loop_
_entity.id
_entity.type
_entity.pdbx_description
1 polymer ?
#
loop_
_entity_poly.entity_id
_entity_poly.type
_entity_poly.pdbx_seq_one_letter_code
_entity_poly.pdbx_strand_id
1 'polypeptide(L)'
;ITCLSQKNLLHPSPEEKRKHKKWFLVQSPNSYFMDVKCPGCYKITTVFNHAQRIVFCVDCSTVLCQPTGRKARLTEGCSFRKKQHKKQPESR
;
A
#
# COMPACT_ATOMS: atom_id res chain seq x y z
N ILE A 1 9.46 42.40 11.55
CA ILE A 1 9.28 41.78 10.22
C ILE A 1 9.50 40.27 10.39
N THR A 2 8.50 39.57 10.91
CA THR A 2 8.56 38.10 10.98
C THR A 2 8.01 37.57 9.67
N CYS A 3 8.84 36.86 8.91
CA CYS A 3 8.38 36.07 7.77
C CYS A 3 7.41 35.00 8.30
N LEU A 4 6.11 35.31 8.34
CA LEU A 4 5.08 34.29 8.42
C LEU A 4 5.26 33.43 7.17
N SER A 5 5.85 32.25 7.34
CA SER A 5 5.95 31.25 6.29
C SER A 5 4.53 30.92 5.82
N GLN A 6 4.10 31.56 4.74
CA GLN A 6 2.82 31.29 4.11
C GLN A 6 2.85 29.84 3.65
N LYS A 7 2.01 29.00 4.25
CA LYS A 7 1.77 27.64 3.77
C LYS A 7 1.25 27.74 2.35
N ASN A 8 2.09 27.39 1.37
CA ASN A 8 1.73 27.38 -0.04
C ASN A 8 0.64 26.31 -0.25
N LEU A 9 -0.60 26.75 -0.51
CA LEU A 9 -1.76 25.88 -0.68
C LEU A 9 -1.78 25.16 -2.05
N LEU A 10 -0.91 25.57 -2.98
CA LEU A 10 -0.87 25.01 -4.34
C LEU A 10 0.03 23.78 -4.42
N HIS A 11 0.99 23.63 -3.48
CA HIS A 11 1.96 22.54 -3.50
C HIS A 11 2.01 21.82 -2.15
N PRO A 12 1.83 20.49 -2.12
CA PRO A 12 1.89 19.72 -0.89
C PRO A 12 3.30 19.79 -0.29
N SER A 13 3.40 20.20 0.97
CA SER A 13 4.69 20.22 1.68
C SER A 13 5.13 18.80 2.09
N PRO A 14 6.45 18.54 2.26
CA PRO A 14 6.93 17.25 2.76
C PRO A 14 6.37 16.88 4.14
N GLU A 15 6.00 17.87 4.95
CA GLU A 15 5.41 17.71 6.28
C GLU A 15 4.01 17.07 6.23
N GLU A 16 3.29 17.17 5.11
CA GLU A 16 1.96 16.60 4.97
C GLU A 16 1.95 15.08 5.15
N LYS A 17 3.07 14.39 4.85
CA LYS A 17 3.23 12.95 5.07
C LYS A 17 3.06 12.51 6.52
N ARG A 18 3.22 13.43 7.48
CA ARG A 18 3.01 13.18 8.92
C ARG A 18 1.55 13.36 9.33
N LYS A 19 0.74 14.04 8.51
CA LYS A 19 -0.68 14.27 8.79
C LYS A 19 -1.47 12.98 8.56
N HIS A 20 -2.61 12.87 9.22
CA HIS A 20 -3.56 11.81 8.94
C HIS A 20 -4.14 11.97 7.52
N LYS A 21 -4.46 10.85 6.84
CA LYS A 21 -4.86 10.81 5.42
C LYS A 21 -6.01 11.77 5.06
N LYS A 22 -6.97 12.00 5.96
CA LYS A 22 -8.10 12.94 5.76
C LYS A 22 -7.68 14.43 5.76
N TRP A 23 -6.50 14.74 6.28
CA TRP A 23 -5.97 16.11 6.43
C TRP A 23 -4.89 16.45 5.40
N PHE A 24 -4.72 15.60 4.39
CA PHE A 24 -3.95 15.95 3.22
C PHE A 24 -4.67 17.04 2.42
N LEU A 25 -3.89 17.92 1.78
CA LEU A 25 -4.39 18.87 0.79
C LEU A 25 -5.18 18.15 -0.32
N VAL A 26 -4.64 17.01 -0.79
CA VAL A 26 -5.29 16.13 -1.76
C VAL A 26 -5.49 14.75 -1.14
N GLN A 27 -6.75 14.30 -1.08
CA GLN A 27 -7.11 13.02 -0.49
C GLN A 27 -6.44 11.86 -1.24
N SER A 28 -5.73 11.00 -0.51
CA SER A 28 -5.17 9.77 -1.05
C SER A 28 -5.22 8.63 -0.03
N PRO A 29 -5.45 7.39 -0.48
CA PRO A 29 -5.46 6.23 0.41
C PRO A 29 -4.03 5.85 0.84
N ASN A 30 -3.87 5.47 2.11
CA ASN A 30 -2.63 4.87 2.63
C ASN A 30 -2.46 3.38 2.24
N SER A 31 -3.51 2.77 1.71
CA SER A 31 -3.53 1.37 1.29
C SER A 31 -2.96 1.18 -0.11
N TYR A 32 -2.42 -0.01 -0.39
CA TYR A 32 -1.83 -0.35 -1.69
C TYR A 32 -1.93 -1.85 -1.97
N PHE A 33 -1.84 -2.19 -3.25
CA PHE A 33 -1.65 -3.57 -3.70
C PHE A 33 -0.15 -3.89 -3.74
N MET A 34 0.18 -5.14 -3.43
CA MET A 34 1.55 -5.66 -3.50
C MET A 34 1.55 -7.03 -4.15
N ASP A 35 2.64 -7.32 -4.85
CA ASP A 35 2.94 -8.60 -5.44
C ASP A 35 3.69 -9.41 -4.37
N VAL A 36 3.12 -10.51 -3.89
CA VAL A 36 3.72 -11.41 -2.89
C VAL A 36 4.18 -12.68 -3.61
N LYS A 37 5.46 -13.00 -3.47
CA LYS A 37 6.06 -14.23 -3.97
C LYS A 37 6.01 -15.30 -2.89
N CYS A 38 5.40 -16.44 -3.21
CA CYS A 38 5.38 -17.60 -2.32
C CYS A 38 6.78 -18.22 -2.17
N PRO A 39 7.21 -18.64 -0.96
CA PRO A 39 8.49 -19.31 -0.75
C PRO A 39 8.58 -20.70 -1.39
N GLY A 40 7.46 -21.41 -1.54
CA GLY A 40 7.45 -22.78 -2.07
C GLY A 40 7.34 -22.85 -3.60
N CYS A 41 6.25 -22.30 -4.16
CA CYS A 41 5.98 -22.40 -5.61
C CYS A 41 6.53 -21.22 -6.42
N TYR A 42 7.15 -20.22 -5.79
CA TYR A 42 7.68 -19.00 -6.40
C TYR A 42 6.69 -18.17 -7.23
N LYS A 43 5.40 -18.53 -7.22
CA LYS A 43 4.34 -17.80 -7.91
C LYS A 43 4.06 -16.48 -7.21
N ILE A 44 3.79 -15.48 -8.03
CA ILE A 44 3.48 -14.13 -7.58
C ILE A 44 1.97 -13.97 -7.52
N THR A 45 1.46 -13.62 -6.35
CA THR A 45 0.02 -13.34 -6.12
C THR A 45 -0.14 -11.87 -5.72
N THR A 46 -1.11 -11.19 -6.29
CA THR A 46 -1.43 -9.80 -5.92
C THR A 46 -2.28 -9.77 -4.65
N VAL A 47 -1.79 -9.10 -3.61
CA VAL A 47 -2.42 -9.04 -2.28
C VAL A 47 -2.64 -7.58 -1.88
N PHE A 48 -3.76 -7.31 -1.21
CA PHE A 48 -4.05 -6.00 -0.63
C PHE A 48 -3.39 -5.84 0.75
N ASN A 49 -2.80 -4.67 1.03
CA ASN A 49 -2.02 -4.50 2.26
C ASN A 49 -2.82 -4.44 3.56
N HIS A 50 -4.12 -4.13 3.54
CA HIS A 50 -5.01 -4.23 4.70
C HIS A 50 -6.05 -5.36 4.47
N ALA A 51 -5.60 -6.52 4.00
CA ALA A 51 -6.46 -7.67 3.78
C ALA A 51 -7.22 -8.06 5.06
N GLN A 52 -8.53 -8.24 4.94
CA GLN A 52 -9.43 -8.63 6.04
C GLN A 52 -9.52 -10.15 6.22
N ARG A 53 -9.12 -10.93 5.21
CA ARG A 53 -9.17 -12.40 5.21
C ARG A 53 -7.78 -12.96 5.03
N ILE A 54 -7.60 -14.21 5.44
CA ILE A 54 -6.39 -14.99 5.16
C ILE A 54 -6.29 -15.16 3.65
N VAL A 55 -5.12 -14.86 3.09
CA VAL A 55 -4.85 -15.02 1.65
C VAL A 55 -3.96 -16.23 1.45
N PHE A 56 -4.42 -17.14 0.60
CA PHE A 56 -3.71 -18.36 0.23
C PHE A 56 -3.04 -18.19 -1.13
N CYS A 57 -1.95 -18.92 -1.34
CA CYS A 57 -1.40 -19.10 -2.67
C CYS A 57 -2.32 -20.00 -3.49
N VAL A 58 -2.52 -19.66 -4.77
CA VAL A 58 -3.40 -20.40 -5.69
C VAL A 58 -2.91 -21.84 -5.93
N ASP A 59 -1.60 -22.06 -5.94
CA ASP A 59 -1.05 -23.36 -6.39
C ASP A 59 -0.67 -24.29 -5.24
N CYS A 60 -0.08 -23.76 -4.16
CA CYS A 60 0.40 -24.58 -3.04
C CYS A 60 -0.47 -24.47 -1.79
N SER A 61 -1.58 -23.72 -1.84
CA SER A 61 -2.50 -23.46 -0.71
C SER A 61 -1.81 -22.94 0.57
N THR A 62 -0.56 -22.51 0.48
CA THR A 62 0.18 -21.96 1.61
C THR A 62 -0.39 -20.59 1.96
N VAL A 63 -0.46 -20.29 3.26
CA VAL A 63 -0.85 -18.97 3.75
C VAL A 63 0.21 -17.94 3.33
N LEU A 64 -0.20 -16.91 2.59
CA LEU A 64 0.66 -15.80 2.19
C LEU A 64 0.61 -14.65 3.18
N CYS A 65 -0.58 -14.36 3.71
CA CYS A 65 -0.76 -13.33 4.72
C CYS A 65 -1.95 -13.61 5.65
N GLN A 66 -1.85 -13.10 6.87
CA GLN A 66 -2.89 -13.15 7.89
C GLN A 66 -3.45 -11.74 8.15
N PRO A 67 -4.78 -11.60 8.32
CA PRO A 67 -5.38 -10.32 8.61
C PRO A 67 -4.96 -9.82 10.00
N THR A 68 -4.75 -8.52 10.11
CA THR A 68 -4.52 -7.84 11.39
C THR A 68 -5.36 -6.56 11.44
N GLY A 69 -5.42 -5.89 12.58
CA GLY A 69 -6.07 -4.58 12.69
C GLY A 69 -5.39 -3.45 11.87
N ARG A 70 -4.17 -3.68 11.35
CA ARG A 70 -3.43 -2.72 10.52
C ARG A 70 -3.05 -3.36 9.19
N LYS A 71 -1.77 -3.32 8.81
CA LYS A 71 -1.28 -3.99 7.62
C LYS A 71 -1.27 -5.49 7.85
N ALA A 72 -1.71 -6.25 6.87
CA ALA A 72 -1.68 -7.71 6.91
C ALA A 72 -0.27 -8.21 7.21
N ARG A 73 -0.17 -9.25 8.05
CA ARG A 73 1.10 -9.87 8.41
C ARG A 73 1.43 -10.90 7.33
N LEU A 74 2.57 -10.75 6.66
CA LEU A 74 3.05 -11.75 5.69
C LEU A 74 3.63 -12.96 6.42
N THR A 75 3.52 -14.12 5.82
CA THR A 75 4.18 -15.35 6.29
C THR A 75 5.69 -15.23 6.12
N GLU A 76 6.45 -15.81 7.05
CA GLU A 76 7.91 -15.86 6.99
C GLU A 76 8.40 -16.46 5.66
N GLY A 77 9.47 -15.89 5.10
CA GLY A 77 10.01 -16.31 3.80
C GLY A 77 9.27 -15.80 2.56
N CYS A 78 8.10 -15.14 2.71
CA CYS A 78 7.45 -14.46 1.59
C CYS A 78 8.19 -13.15 1.25
N SER A 79 8.55 -12.97 -0.02
CA SER A 79 9.06 -11.67 -0.52
C SER A 79 7.91 -10.88 -1.14
N PHE A 80 7.96 -9.55 -1.05
CA PHE A 80 6.91 -8.70 -1.62
C PHE A 80 7.46 -7.47 -2.34
N ARG A 81 6.72 -7.02 -3.35
CA ARG A 81 6.96 -5.76 -4.08
C ARG A 81 5.69 -4.93 -4.06
N LYS A 82 5.78 -3.66 -3.66
CA LYS A 82 4.65 -2.72 -3.78
C LYS A 82 4.35 -2.46 -5.26
N LYS A 83 3.11 -2.71 -5.69
CA LYS A 83 2.69 -2.42 -7.06
C LYS A 83 2.53 -0.91 -7.20
N GLN A 84 3.21 -0.32 -8.18
CA GLN A 84 3.03 1.09 -8.49
C GLN A 84 1.67 1.27 -9.18
N HIS A 85 0.92 2.31 -8.79
CA HIS A 85 -0.23 2.76 -9.58
C HIS A 85 0.32 3.36 -10.88
N LYS A 86 0.46 2.54 -11.92
CA LYS A 86 0.44 3.09 -13.27
C LYS A 86 -0.99 3.58 -13.47
N LYS A 87 -1.19 4.87 -13.70
CA LYS A 87 -2.42 5.33 -14.35
C LYS A 87 -2.45 4.54 -15.67
N GLN A 88 -3.35 3.57 -15.80
CA GLN A 88 -3.69 3.15 -17.15
C GLN A 88 -4.21 4.42 -17.83
N PRO A 89 -3.81 4.72 -19.08
CA PRO A 89 -4.57 5.70 -19.83
C PRO A 89 -6.01 5.20 -19.81
N GLU A 90 -6.94 6.03 -19.33
CA GLU A 90 -8.37 5.73 -19.39
C GLU A 90 -8.70 5.52 -20.87
N SER A 91 -8.75 4.26 -21.31
CA SER A 91 -9.34 3.89 -22.58
C SER A 91 -10.85 3.93 -22.38
N ARG A 92 -11.43 5.11 -22.58
CA ARG A 92 -12.85 5.26 -22.87
C ARG A 92 -13.02 6.19 -24.05
#